data_AF-A0A2M6Z3N6-F1
#
_entry.id   AF-A0A2M6Z3N6-F1
#
_cell.length_a   1.000
_cell.length_b   1.000
_cell.length_c   1.000
_cell.angle_alpha   90.00
_cell.angle_beta   90.00
_cell.angle_gamma   90.00
#
_symmetry.space_group_name_H-M   'P 1'
#
loop_
_entity.id
_entity.type
_entity.pdbx_description
1 polymer ?
#
loop_
_entity_poly.entity_id
_entity_poly.type
_entity_poly.pdbx_seq_one_letter_code
_entity_poly.pdbx_strand_id
1 'polypeptide(L)'
;MEKREKDLISLEYGLREIMGRNFFGIEEAIQYFGINPSHEQLITLSKIPFPFSKATLQNLKDTHILVAVFPLSILELRAKIDSKLFYDESWYGKGFVFATECDEVSWKLVRKSPVDNSTSKSWRKQLVLLGEDEEVPRARVMIYTIIGHFLATGERLFEHIYVRTLDRPRDYTMSELREYIYVGFFDSFCYFWDENPVAYIGIASVRKEDL
;
A
#
# COMPACT_ATOMS: atom_id res chain seq x y z
N MET A 1 -2.41 30.92 1.94
CA MET A 1 -3.32 30.79 0.78
C MET A 1 -2.77 31.42 -0.47
N GLU A 2 -1.70 30.81 -0.99
CA GLU A 2 -1.31 30.98 -2.39
C GLU A 2 -2.23 30.15 -3.30
N LYS A 3 -2.21 30.39 -4.63
CA LYS A 3 -3.12 29.71 -5.57
C LYS A 3 -3.05 28.18 -5.47
N ARG A 4 -1.83 27.62 -5.43
CA ARG A 4 -1.57 26.17 -5.41
C ARG A 4 -2.21 25.44 -4.22
N GLU A 5 -2.30 26.11 -3.08
CA GLU A 5 -2.89 25.60 -1.84
C GLU A 5 -4.39 25.34 -2.03
N LYS A 6 -5.09 26.25 -2.72
CA LYS A 6 -6.50 26.07 -3.10
C LYS A 6 -6.67 25.03 -4.21
N ASP A 7 -5.76 25.02 -5.18
CA ASP A 7 -5.78 24.04 -6.28
C ASP A 7 -5.64 22.60 -5.72
N LEU A 8 -4.78 22.38 -4.71
CA LEU A 8 -4.63 21.09 -4.01
C LEU A 8 -5.86 20.71 -3.17
N ILE A 9 -6.41 21.63 -2.36
CA ILE A 9 -7.63 21.37 -1.57
C ILE A 9 -8.80 21.00 -2.50
N SER A 10 -8.93 21.69 -3.64
CA SER A 10 -9.96 21.38 -4.65
C SER A 10 -9.73 20.03 -5.34
N LEU A 11 -8.47 19.60 -5.51
CA LEU A 11 -8.12 18.29 -6.03
C LEU A 11 -8.52 17.19 -5.03
N GLU A 12 -8.06 17.26 -3.78
CA GLU A 12 -8.39 16.24 -2.77
C GLU A 12 -9.90 16.11 -2.54
N TYR A 13 -10.64 17.22 -2.49
CA TYR A 13 -12.10 17.18 -2.38
C TYR A 13 -12.75 16.42 -3.54
N GLY A 14 -12.33 16.69 -4.78
CA GLY A 14 -12.85 15.99 -5.97
C GLY A 14 -12.44 14.51 -6.06
N LEU A 15 -11.26 14.15 -5.57
CA LEU A 15 -10.82 12.76 -5.45
C LEU A 15 -11.63 12.01 -4.39
N ARG A 16 -11.83 12.63 -3.21
CA ARG A 16 -12.65 12.13 -2.11
C ARG A 16 -14.12 11.96 -2.53
N GLU A 17 -14.68 12.87 -3.32
CA GLU A 17 -16.04 12.76 -3.88
C GLU A 17 -16.21 11.53 -4.79
N ILE A 18 -15.17 11.20 -5.58
CA ILE A 18 -15.19 10.04 -6.50
C ILE A 18 -14.99 8.71 -5.73
N MET A 19 -14.03 8.68 -4.81
CA MET A 19 -13.55 7.46 -4.15
C MET A 19 -14.30 7.13 -2.84
N GLY A 20 -15.01 8.12 -2.25
CA GLY A 20 -15.84 7.94 -1.06
C GLY A 20 -15.06 7.42 0.14
N ARG A 21 -15.45 6.23 0.63
CA ARG A 21 -14.76 5.55 1.75
C ARG A 21 -13.42 4.92 1.38
N ASN A 22 -13.13 4.71 0.09
CA ASN A 22 -11.89 4.10 -0.37
C ASN A 22 -10.87 5.19 -0.77
N PHE A 23 -10.68 6.16 0.13
CA PHE A 23 -9.77 7.30 -0.02
C PHE A 23 -8.98 7.53 1.28
N PHE A 24 -7.68 7.73 1.16
CA PHE A 24 -6.79 8.09 2.26
C PHE A 24 -5.86 9.21 1.77
N GLY A 25 -6.22 10.46 2.05
CA GLY A 25 -5.53 11.64 1.54
C GLY A 25 -4.45 12.17 2.46
N ILE A 26 -4.03 13.40 2.19
CA ILE A 26 -3.03 14.15 2.96
C ILE A 26 -3.57 14.43 4.37
N GLU A 27 -4.85 14.76 4.49
CA GLU A 27 -5.55 14.98 5.76
C GLU A 27 -5.48 13.72 6.66
N GLU A 28 -5.88 12.55 6.12
CA GLU A 28 -5.78 11.28 6.84
C GLU A 28 -4.34 10.93 7.21
N ALA A 29 -3.38 11.11 6.30
CA ALA A 29 -1.97 10.82 6.56
C ALA A 29 -1.43 11.66 7.73
N ILE A 30 -1.71 12.97 7.76
CA ILE A 30 -1.36 13.86 8.86
C ILE A 30 -2.03 13.39 10.16
N GLN A 31 -3.35 13.14 10.13
CA GLN A 31 -4.15 12.80 11.31
C GLN A 31 -3.73 11.47 11.95
N TYR A 32 -3.55 10.42 11.14
CA TYR A 32 -3.39 9.05 11.63
C TYR A 32 -1.94 8.58 11.74
N PHE A 33 -1.01 9.17 10.99
CA PHE A 33 0.42 8.83 11.06
C PHE A 33 1.28 9.97 11.63
N GLY A 34 0.70 11.13 11.96
CA GLY A 34 1.44 12.25 12.55
C GLY A 34 2.61 12.71 11.66
N ILE A 35 2.42 12.72 10.35
CA ILE A 35 3.41 13.26 9.41
C ILE A 35 3.29 14.79 9.33
N ASN A 36 4.36 15.44 8.89
CA ASN A 36 4.37 16.87 8.60
C ASN A 36 4.86 17.07 7.15
N PRO A 37 3.95 17.09 6.16
CA PRO A 37 4.29 17.21 4.75
C PRO A 37 5.17 18.42 4.44
N SER A 38 6.25 18.21 3.69
CA SER A 38 7.02 19.34 3.13
C SER A 38 6.24 20.00 1.99
N HIS A 39 6.51 21.29 1.73
CA HIS A 39 5.89 22.00 0.61
C HIS A 39 6.18 21.33 -0.76
N GLU A 40 7.33 20.67 -0.89
CA GLU A 40 7.71 19.88 -2.08
C GLU A 40 6.92 18.57 -2.22
N GLN A 41 6.61 17.91 -1.10
CA GLN A 41 5.73 16.74 -1.07
C GLN A 41 4.30 17.13 -1.47
N LEU A 42 3.78 18.24 -0.93
CA LEU A 42 2.47 18.80 -1.31
C LEU A 42 2.43 19.20 -2.79
N ILE A 43 3.48 19.86 -3.31
CA ILE A 43 3.62 20.16 -4.75
C ILE A 43 3.59 18.88 -5.59
N THR A 44 4.22 17.80 -5.12
CA THR A 44 4.25 16.52 -5.86
C THR A 44 2.88 15.86 -5.91
N LEU A 45 2.13 15.85 -4.81
CA LEU A 45 0.75 15.34 -4.80
C LEU A 45 -0.24 16.24 -5.56
N SER A 46 0.11 17.52 -5.79
CA SER A 46 -0.66 18.46 -6.62
C SER A 46 -0.20 18.52 -8.10
N LYS A 47 0.62 17.57 -8.58
CA LYS A 47 1.10 17.57 -9.98
C LYS A 47 -0.06 17.41 -10.98
N ILE A 48 0.03 18.13 -12.10
CA ILE A 48 -0.91 18.08 -13.23
C ILE A 48 -0.09 17.75 -14.50
N PRO A 49 -0.51 16.77 -15.34
CA PRO A 49 -1.68 15.92 -15.17
C PRO A 49 -1.59 15.03 -13.92
N PHE A 50 -2.76 14.77 -13.31
CA PHE A 50 -2.88 13.88 -12.16
C PHE A 50 -2.82 12.42 -12.65
N PRO A 51 -2.14 11.50 -11.94
CA PRO A 51 -1.75 10.18 -12.46
C PRO A 51 -2.88 9.17 -12.77
N PHE A 52 -4.14 9.44 -12.40
CA PHE A 52 -5.27 8.56 -12.75
C PHE A 52 -6.43 9.35 -13.33
N SER A 53 -6.97 8.91 -14.46
CA SER A 53 -8.09 9.60 -15.11
C SER A 53 -9.37 9.54 -14.25
N LYS A 54 -10.27 10.53 -14.39
CA LYS A 54 -11.57 10.51 -13.71
C LYS A 54 -12.41 9.27 -14.07
N ALA A 55 -12.22 8.69 -15.25
CA ALA A 55 -12.84 7.44 -15.65
C ALA A 55 -12.23 6.24 -14.91
N THR A 56 -10.89 6.18 -14.83
CA THR A 56 -10.13 5.17 -14.07
C THR A 56 -10.59 5.14 -12.61
N LEU A 57 -10.66 6.30 -11.96
CA LEU A 57 -11.15 6.41 -10.58
C LEU A 57 -12.62 5.99 -10.43
N GLN A 58 -13.53 6.45 -11.29
CA GLN A 58 -14.95 6.06 -11.22
C GLN A 58 -15.18 4.55 -11.47
N ASN A 59 -14.35 3.90 -12.28
CA ASN A 59 -14.42 2.46 -12.54
C ASN A 59 -13.83 1.63 -11.39
N LEU A 60 -12.84 2.15 -10.66
CA LEU A 60 -12.09 1.40 -9.65
C LEU A 60 -12.45 1.75 -8.19
N LYS A 61 -13.23 2.81 -7.95
CA LYS A 61 -13.61 3.31 -6.60
C LYS A 61 -14.15 2.27 -5.62
N ASP A 62 -14.79 1.21 -6.10
CA ASP A 62 -15.39 0.17 -5.24
C ASP A 62 -14.43 -1.00 -4.95
N THR A 63 -13.35 -1.13 -5.72
CA THR A 63 -12.38 -2.24 -5.67
C THR A 63 -10.95 -1.82 -5.27
N HIS A 64 -10.64 -0.53 -5.38
CA HIS A 64 -9.34 0.05 -5.07
C HIS A 64 -9.48 1.22 -4.10
N ILE A 65 -8.42 1.47 -3.33
CA ILE A 65 -8.28 2.62 -2.44
C ILE A 65 -7.26 3.57 -3.05
N LEU A 66 -7.61 4.85 -3.16
CA LEU A 66 -6.69 5.91 -3.57
C LEU A 66 -5.98 6.46 -2.34
N VAL A 67 -4.65 6.37 -2.32
CA VAL A 67 -3.80 6.66 -1.16
C VAL A 67 -2.75 7.71 -1.53
N ALA A 68 -2.68 8.79 -0.75
CA ALA A 68 -1.54 9.69 -0.73
C ALA A 68 -0.41 9.03 0.08
N VAL A 69 0.51 8.34 -0.60
CA VAL A 69 1.67 7.71 0.05
C VAL A 69 2.72 8.77 0.35
N PHE A 70 3.21 8.77 1.58
CA PHE A 70 4.31 9.61 2.04
C PHE A 70 5.53 8.75 2.42
N PRO A 71 6.76 9.30 2.41
CA PRO A 71 7.98 8.57 2.73
C PRO A 71 8.05 8.20 4.22
N LEU A 72 7.37 7.13 4.60
CA LEU A 72 7.54 6.40 5.85
C LEU A 72 8.03 4.99 5.57
N SER A 73 9.04 4.56 6.32
CA SER A 73 9.44 3.16 6.43
C SER A 73 8.46 2.37 7.31
N ILE A 74 8.51 1.03 7.24
CA ILE A 74 7.67 0.17 8.09
C ILE A 74 7.99 0.39 9.56
N LEU A 75 9.27 0.63 9.90
CA LEU A 75 9.70 0.86 11.28
C LEU A 75 9.26 2.22 11.83
N GLU A 76 9.29 3.29 11.03
CA GLU A 76 8.74 4.59 11.44
C GLU A 76 7.22 4.53 11.63
N LEU A 77 6.51 3.88 10.71
CA LEU A 77 5.06 3.68 10.84
C LEU A 77 4.72 2.89 12.12
N ARG A 78 5.48 1.83 12.42
CA ARG A 78 5.36 1.06 13.68
C ARG A 78 5.68 1.88 14.93
N ALA A 79 6.58 2.86 14.84
CA ALA A 79 6.90 3.76 15.94
C ALA A 79 5.87 4.89 16.15
N LYS A 80 4.91 5.06 15.22
CA LYS A 80 3.95 6.17 15.19
C LYS A 80 2.52 5.80 15.61
N ILE A 81 2.18 4.52 15.71
CA ILE A 81 0.81 4.02 15.96
C ILE A 81 0.75 3.07 17.18
N ASP A 82 -0.45 2.62 17.56
CA ASP A 82 -0.60 1.55 18.56
C ASP A 82 0.11 0.27 18.09
N SER A 83 1.07 -0.22 18.88
CA SER A 83 1.87 -1.40 18.53
C SER A 83 1.06 -2.67 18.34
N LYS A 84 -0.19 -2.73 18.84
CA LYS A 84 -1.14 -3.83 18.60
C LYS A 84 -1.59 -3.96 17.14
N LEU A 85 -1.38 -2.93 16.31
CA LEU A 85 -1.62 -2.98 14.86
C LEU A 85 -0.44 -3.60 14.08
N PHE A 86 0.61 -4.04 14.79
CA PHE A 86 1.69 -4.86 14.26
C PHE A 86 1.81 -6.14 15.09
N TYR A 87 2.24 -7.24 14.46
CA TYR A 87 2.60 -8.45 15.22
C TYR A 87 3.98 -8.28 15.89
N ASP A 88 4.25 -8.95 17.01
CA ASP A 88 5.47 -8.70 17.80
C ASP A 88 6.72 -9.41 17.25
N GLU A 89 7.21 -8.92 16.11
CA GLU A 89 8.35 -9.51 15.40
C GLU A 89 9.60 -8.62 15.40
N SER A 90 10.54 -8.98 16.27
CA SER A 90 11.85 -8.33 16.43
C SER A 90 12.89 -8.70 15.36
N TRP A 91 12.55 -9.53 14.36
CA TRP A 91 13.52 -9.94 13.33
C TRP A 91 13.77 -8.83 12.30
N TYR A 92 12.71 -8.26 11.73
CA TYR A 92 12.85 -7.25 10.67
C TYR A 92 13.29 -5.87 11.20
N GLY A 93 13.06 -5.61 12.50
CA GLY A 93 13.57 -4.43 13.22
C GLY A 93 15.10 -4.32 13.32
N LYS A 94 15.85 -5.32 12.84
CA LYS A 94 17.33 -5.33 12.82
C LYS A 94 17.95 -4.61 11.62
N GLY A 95 17.16 -3.88 10.83
CA GLY A 95 17.65 -3.02 9.74
C GLY A 95 17.38 -3.52 8.33
N PHE A 96 16.55 -4.56 8.14
CA PHE A 96 16.22 -5.10 6.82
C PHE A 96 15.71 -4.02 5.86
N VAL A 97 16.28 -3.99 4.66
CA VAL A 97 16.03 -2.99 3.60
C VAL A 97 14.53 -2.76 3.33
N PHE A 98 13.73 -3.84 3.26
CA PHE A 98 12.28 -3.73 3.03
C PHE A 98 11.50 -3.02 4.15
N ALA A 99 12.09 -2.94 5.35
CA ALA A 99 11.49 -2.33 6.53
C ALA A 99 12.06 -0.94 6.85
N THR A 100 13.27 -0.62 6.37
CA THR A 100 13.99 0.64 6.62
C THR A 100 13.92 1.66 5.48
N GLU A 101 13.80 1.26 4.21
CA GLU A 101 13.61 2.25 3.13
C GLU A 101 12.20 2.89 3.21
N CYS A 102 12.11 4.15 2.83
CA CYS A 102 10.85 4.83 2.54
C CYS A 102 10.47 4.66 1.06
N ASP A 103 9.18 4.83 0.74
CA ASP A 103 8.72 4.98 -0.65
C ASP A 103 8.72 6.46 -1.08
N GLU A 104 8.55 6.73 -2.38
CA GLU A 104 8.46 8.10 -2.88
C GLU A 104 7.05 8.70 -2.67
N VAL A 105 6.99 10.01 -2.40
CA VAL A 105 5.72 10.73 -2.23
C VAL A 105 4.91 10.68 -3.53
N SER A 106 3.76 9.99 -3.50
CA SER A 106 3.02 9.64 -4.71
C SER A 106 1.58 9.24 -4.41
N TRP A 107 0.70 9.35 -5.40
CA TRP A 107 -0.64 8.76 -5.34
C TRP A 107 -0.58 7.30 -5.79
N LYS A 108 -1.08 6.37 -4.98
CA LYS A 108 -1.20 4.94 -5.34
C LYS A 108 -2.66 4.52 -5.29
N LEU A 109 -3.10 3.77 -6.30
CA LEU A 109 -4.46 3.24 -6.41
C LEU A 109 -4.40 1.71 -6.18
N VAL A 110 -4.56 1.31 -4.92
CA VAL A 110 -4.22 -0.03 -4.41
C VAL A 110 -5.46 -0.91 -4.34
N ARG A 111 -5.41 -2.13 -4.90
CA ARG A 111 -6.55 -3.07 -4.90
C ARG A 111 -6.83 -3.54 -3.47
N LYS A 112 -8.06 -3.38 -2.96
CA LYS A 112 -8.42 -3.67 -1.55
C LYS A 112 -8.70 -5.14 -1.24
N SER A 113 -8.34 -6.02 -2.16
CA SER A 113 -8.50 -7.47 -2.10
C SER A 113 -7.44 -8.12 -2.99
N PRO A 114 -7.14 -9.42 -2.83
CA PRO A 114 -6.20 -10.10 -3.72
C PRO A 114 -6.61 -9.98 -5.19
N VAL A 115 -5.66 -10.15 -6.10
CA VAL A 115 -5.98 -10.38 -7.53
C VAL A 115 -6.82 -11.66 -7.64
N ASP A 116 -7.86 -11.62 -8.47
CA ASP A 116 -8.86 -12.70 -8.51
C ASP A 116 -8.22 -14.02 -8.95
N ASN A 117 -8.63 -15.12 -8.30
CA ASN A 117 -8.05 -16.44 -8.49
C ASN A 117 -6.53 -16.54 -8.22
N SER A 118 -5.87 -15.56 -7.59
CA SER A 118 -4.41 -15.62 -7.34
C SER A 118 -3.96 -16.61 -6.26
N THR A 119 -4.87 -17.15 -5.45
CA THR A 119 -4.55 -18.16 -4.43
C THR A 119 -4.18 -19.52 -5.04
N SER A 120 -3.54 -20.38 -4.21
CA SER A 120 -3.08 -21.72 -4.60
C SER A 120 -2.17 -21.73 -5.83
N LYS A 121 -1.31 -20.71 -5.95
CA LYS A 121 -0.40 -20.51 -7.10
C LYS A 121 1.00 -20.08 -6.64
N SER A 122 2.01 -20.54 -7.37
CA SER A 122 3.36 -20.00 -7.25
C SER A 122 3.45 -18.61 -7.88
N TRP A 123 4.45 -17.83 -7.46
CA TRP A 123 4.62 -16.43 -7.87
C TRP A 123 4.50 -16.22 -9.40
N ARG A 124 5.17 -17.05 -10.22
CA ARG A 124 5.09 -16.94 -11.69
C ARG A 124 3.69 -17.19 -12.24
N LYS A 125 2.85 -17.99 -11.57
CA LYS A 125 1.44 -18.20 -11.94
C LYS A 125 0.53 -17.08 -11.45
N GLN A 126 0.94 -16.33 -10.41
CA GLN A 126 0.21 -15.17 -9.91
C GLN A 126 0.46 -13.92 -10.78
N LEU A 127 1.70 -13.68 -11.21
CA LEU A 127 2.02 -12.55 -12.10
C LEU A 127 1.25 -12.58 -13.45
N VAL A 128 0.86 -13.76 -13.93
CA VAL A 128 0.08 -13.94 -15.17
C VAL A 128 -1.41 -13.59 -14.98
N LEU A 129 -1.85 -13.28 -13.76
CA LEU A 129 -3.22 -12.86 -13.45
C LEU A 129 -3.37 -11.34 -13.24
N LEU A 130 -2.26 -10.59 -13.24
CA LEU A 130 -2.29 -9.12 -13.21
C LEU A 130 -2.77 -8.59 -14.56
N GLY A 131 -3.52 -7.49 -14.55
CA GLY A 131 -3.77 -6.67 -15.73
C GLY A 131 -2.47 -6.10 -16.32
N GLU A 132 -2.48 -5.79 -17.61
CA GLU A 132 -1.34 -5.11 -18.28
C GLU A 132 -1.01 -3.77 -17.60
N ASP A 133 -2.02 -3.15 -17.00
CA ASP A 133 -2.03 -1.91 -16.26
C ASP A 133 -1.85 -2.07 -14.74
N GLU A 134 -1.76 -3.30 -14.20
CA GLU A 134 -1.47 -3.57 -12.78
C GLU A 134 0.01 -3.90 -12.53
N GLU A 135 0.52 -3.64 -11.33
CA GLU A 135 1.80 -4.15 -10.85
C GLU A 135 1.73 -4.58 -9.38
N VAL A 136 2.76 -5.31 -8.90
CA VAL A 136 2.80 -5.74 -7.51
C VAL A 136 3.39 -4.63 -6.64
N PRO A 137 2.65 -4.09 -5.65
CA PRO A 137 3.16 -3.05 -4.77
C PRO A 137 4.24 -3.56 -3.80
N ARG A 138 4.99 -2.62 -3.24
CA ARG A 138 5.91 -2.87 -2.12
C ARG A 138 5.16 -3.12 -0.81
N ALA A 139 5.78 -3.85 0.12
CA ALA A 139 5.24 -4.16 1.43
C ALA A 139 4.92 -2.89 2.23
N ARG A 140 5.78 -1.87 2.14
CA ARG A 140 5.58 -0.56 2.79
C ARG A 140 4.30 0.15 2.33
N VAL A 141 4.04 0.20 1.00
CA VAL A 141 2.81 0.78 0.42
C VAL A 141 1.57 0.04 0.90
N MET A 142 1.62 -1.29 0.95
CA MET A 142 0.49 -2.09 1.40
C MET A 142 0.22 -1.95 2.90
N ILE A 143 1.25 -1.96 3.75
CA ILE A 143 1.09 -1.78 5.20
C ILE A 143 0.57 -0.37 5.51
N TYR A 144 1.12 0.66 4.85
CA TYR A 144 0.62 2.04 4.91
C TYR A 144 -0.87 2.10 4.53
N THR A 145 -1.25 1.46 3.41
CA THR A 145 -2.65 1.41 2.94
C THR A 145 -3.58 0.69 3.91
N ILE A 146 -3.22 -0.52 4.37
CA ILE A 146 -4.08 -1.35 5.21
C ILE A 146 -4.31 -0.70 6.58
N ILE A 147 -3.23 -0.20 7.21
CA ILE A 147 -3.31 0.44 8.52
C ILE A 147 -4.03 1.79 8.39
N GLY A 148 -3.73 2.58 7.36
CA GLY A 148 -4.37 3.87 7.13
C GLY A 148 -5.87 3.74 6.89
N HIS A 149 -6.27 2.83 5.99
CA HIS A 149 -7.68 2.56 5.70
C HIS A 149 -8.44 2.05 6.93
N PHE A 150 -7.82 1.19 7.75
CA PHE A 150 -8.42 0.75 9.02
C PHE A 150 -8.59 1.91 10.01
N LEU A 151 -7.56 2.73 10.23
CA LEU A 151 -7.62 3.88 11.15
C LEU A 151 -8.65 4.93 10.71
N ALA A 152 -8.81 5.14 9.40
CA ALA A 152 -9.78 6.07 8.81
C ALA A 152 -11.23 5.55 8.78
N THR A 153 -11.44 4.23 8.65
CA THR A 153 -12.77 3.69 8.28
C THR A 153 -13.29 2.53 9.15
N GLY A 154 -12.43 1.93 9.98
CA GLY A 154 -12.69 0.69 10.73
C GLY A 154 -12.68 -0.59 9.89
N GLU A 155 -12.51 -0.52 8.57
CA GLU A 155 -12.55 -1.68 7.67
C GLU A 155 -11.21 -2.46 7.70
N ARG A 156 -11.26 -3.74 8.08
CA ARG A 156 -10.10 -4.64 8.11
C ARG A 156 -9.84 -5.23 6.74
N LEU A 157 -8.90 -4.65 5.99
CA LEU A 157 -8.47 -5.21 4.71
C LEU A 157 -7.70 -6.52 4.91
N PHE A 158 -7.90 -7.48 4.00
CA PHE A 158 -7.19 -8.77 3.98
C PHE A 158 -7.32 -9.58 5.30
N GLU A 159 -8.44 -9.45 6.03
CA GLU A 159 -8.57 -9.93 7.42
C GLU A 159 -8.24 -11.42 7.64
N HIS A 160 -8.55 -12.29 6.67
CA HIS A 160 -8.30 -13.74 6.75
C HIS A 160 -7.44 -14.27 5.58
N ILE A 161 -6.68 -13.39 4.93
CA ILE A 161 -5.92 -13.73 3.71
C ILE A 161 -4.62 -12.96 3.63
N TYR A 162 -3.60 -13.60 3.06
CA TYR A 162 -2.29 -13.04 2.85
C TYR A 162 -2.09 -12.67 1.37
N VAL A 163 -1.37 -11.59 1.06
CA VAL A 163 -1.02 -11.23 -0.33
C VAL A 163 0.47 -10.94 -0.51
N ARG A 164 1.11 -11.59 -1.49
CA ARG A 164 2.52 -11.36 -1.85
C ARG A 164 2.74 -9.96 -2.43
N THR A 165 3.87 -9.36 -2.05
CA THR A 165 4.34 -8.02 -2.44
C THR A 165 5.68 -8.10 -3.18
N LEU A 166 6.19 -6.98 -3.70
CA LEU A 166 7.41 -6.95 -4.50
C LEU A 166 8.72 -7.11 -3.69
N ASP A 167 8.74 -6.64 -2.44
CA ASP A 167 9.95 -6.63 -1.62
C ASP A 167 10.39 -8.05 -1.21
N ARG A 168 11.68 -8.21 -0.90
CA ARG A 168 12.30 -9.50 -0.49
C ARG A 168 13.21 -9.31 0.73
N PRO A 169 13.31 -10.30 1.63
CA PRO A 169 14.26 -10.28 2.74
C PRO A 169 15.69 -10.56 2.25
N ARG A 170 16.37 -9.56 1.69
CA ARG A 170 17.83 -9.62 1.60
C ARG A 170 18.40 -9.52 3.01
N ASP A 171 19.13 -10.57 3.42
CA ASP A 171 20.41 -10.54 4.18
C ASP A 171 20.76 -11.89 4.86
N TYR A 172 20.18 -13.01 4.40
CA TYR A 172 20.67 -14.35 4.73
C TYR A 172 21.18 -15.11 3.50
N THR A 173 22.40 -15.65 3.61
CA THR A 173 23.01 -16.53 2.61
C THR A 173 22.50 -17.97 2.76
N MET A 174 21.21 -18.17 2.50
CA MET A 174 20.60 -19.49 2.34
C MET A 174 20.15 -19.69 0.90
N SER A 175 20.16 -20.95 0.47
CA SER A 175 20.12 -21.38 -0.93
C SER A 175 18.76 -21.17 -1.62
N GLU A 176 18.81 -20.55 -2.79
CA GLU A 176 17.95 -20.79 -3.97
C GLU A 176 16.43 -20.47 -3.86
N LEU A 177 15.88 -20.22 -2.67
CA LEU A 177 14.49 -19.80 -2.50
C LEU A 177 14.29 -18.33 -2.87
N ARG A 178 13.28 -18.06 -3.71
CA ARG A 178 12.93 -16.70 -4.17
C ARG A 178 11.86 -16.10 -3.27
N GLU A 179 12.25 -15.84 -2.03
CA GLU A 179 11.37 -15.31 -0.99
C GLU A 179 10.85 -13.89 -1.32
N TYR A 180 9.57 -13.65 -1.06
CA TYR A 180 8.92 -12.34 -1.14
C TYR A 180 8.31 -12.02 0.22
N ILE A 181 8.13 -10.74 0.53
CA ILE A 181 7.34 -10.27 1.67
C ILE A 181 5.85 -10.31 1.29
N TYR A 182 4.97 -10.64 2.24
CA TYR A 182 3.52 -10.65 2.08
C TYR A 182 2.90 -9.77 3.18
N VAL A 183 1.64 -9.39 3.03
CA VAL A 183 0.90 -8.41 3.85
C VAL A 183 -0.58 -8.81 3.96
N GLY A 184 -1.23 -8.59 5.11
CA GLY A 184 -2.59 -9.10 5.39
C GLY A 184 -2.68 -10.01 6.63
N PHE A 185 -3.84 -10.64 6.83
CA PHE A 185 -4.34 -11.29 8.05
C PHE A 185 -4.26 -10.35 9.26
N PHE A 186 -5.36 -9.63 9.50
CA PHE A 186 -5.32 -8.38 10.26
C PHE A 186 -4.91 -8.55 11.75
N ASP A 187 -5.11 -9.75 12.31
CA ASP A 187 -4.70 -10.07 13.68
C ASP A 187 -3.21 -10.47 13.81
N SER A 188 -2.47 -10.57 12.70
CA SER A 188 -1.04 -10.95 12.67
C SER A 188 -0.27 -10.38 11.48
N PHE A 189 0.08 -9.09 11.52
CA PHE A 189 1.01 -8.47 10.56
C PHE A 189 2.47 -8.93 10.77
N CYS A 190 2.81 -10.20 10.41
CA CYS A 190 4.06 -10.65 9.75
C CYS A 190 4.11 -12.21 9.57
N TYR A 191 5.24 -12.82 9.11
CA TYR A 191 5.16 -13.81 8.00
C TYR A 191 6.19 -14.97 7.84
N PHE A 192 5.67 -16.17 7.47
CA PHE A 192 6.33 -17.48 7.18
C PHE A 192 5.49 -18.29 6.11
N TRP A 193 5.91 -18.94 4.99
CA TRP A 193 7.12 -18.97 4.11
C TRP A 193 6.76 -19.23 2.60
N ASP A 194 7.75 -19.06 1.69
CA ASP A 194 7.99 -19.73 0.37
C ASP A 194 7.11 -19.52 -0.92
N GLU A 195 7.55 -20.15 -2.04
CA GLU A 195 6.96 -20.10 -3.41
C GLU A 195 5.75 -21.05 -3.63
N ASN A 196 5.40 -21.92 -2.68
CA ASN A 196 4.40 -22.97 -2.85
C ASN A 196 2.97 -22.43 -3.09
N PRO A 197 2.09 -23.24 -3.70
CA PRO A 197 0.69 -22.91 -3.91
C PRO A 197 -0.14 -23.02 -2.61
N VAL A 198 0.06 -22.09 -1.68
CA VAL A 198 -0.70 -22.02 -0.42
C VAL A 198 -2.11 -21.44 -0.66
N ALA A 199 -3.14 -22.05 -0.05
CA ALA A 199 -4.53 -21.72 -0.31
C ALA A 199 -4.97 -20.32 0.16
N TYR A 200 -4.30 -19.79 1.19
CA TYR A 200 -4.57 -18.47 1.79
C TYR A 200 -3.55 -17.40 1.39
N ILE A 201 -2.73 -17.62 0.36
CA ILE A 201 -1.75 -16.64 -0.16
C ILE A 201 -2.09 -16.26 -1.60
N GLY A 202 -2.62 -15.05 -1.79
CA GLY A 202 -2.80 -14.40 -3.09
C GLY A 202 -1.62 -13.49 -3.47
N ILE A 203 -1.85 -12.57 -4.40
CA ILE A 203 -0.91 -11.49 -4.76
C ILE A 203 -1.59 -10.13 -4.64
N ALA A 204 -0.83 -9.12 -4.23
CA ALA A 204 -1.29 -7.73 -4.15
C ALA A 204 -1.23 -7.06 -5.53
N SER A 205 -2.03 -6.01 -5.72
CA SER A 205 -2.04 -5.20 -6.93
C SER A 205 -2.13 -3.72 -6.58
N VAL A 206 -1.39 -2.91 -7.35
CA VAL A 206 -1.58 -1.47 -7.48
C VAL A 206 -1.72 -1.14 -8.96
N ARG A 207 -2.67 -0.27 -9.30
CA ARG A 207 -2.86 0.22 -10.65
C ARG A 207 -1.73 1.19 -10.99
N LYS A 208 -1.04 0.95 -12.13
CA LYS A 208 -0.06 1.88 -12.71
C LYS A 208 -0.71 3.22 -13.04
N GLU A 209 0.09 4.26 -13.17
CA GLU A 209 -0.37 5.60 -13.58
C GLU A 209 -0.83 5.58 -15.06
N ASP A 210 -1.77 6.44 -15.45
CA ASP A 210 -2.35 6.54 -16.80
C ASP A 210 -1.49 7.41 -17.76
N LEU A 211 -0.21 7.65 -17.45
CA LEU A 211 0.65 8.70 -18.04
C LEU A 211 1.93 8.13 -18.69
#